data_AF-A0A451AY02-F1
#
_entry.id   AF-A0A451AY02-F1
#
_cell.length_a   1.000
_cell.length_b   1.000
_cell.length_c   1.000
_cell.angle_alpha   90.00
_cell.angle_beta   90.00
_cell.angle_gamma   90.00
#
_symmetry.space_group_name_H-M   'P 1'
#
loop_
_entity.id
_entity.type
_entity.pdbx_description
1 polymer ?
#
loop_
_entity_poly.entity_id
_entity_poly.type
_entity_poly.pdbx_seq_one_letter_code
_entity_poly.pdbx_strand_id
1 'polypeptide(L)'
;MVSVISSPWTTTFEGFLQRCRNSTVICSPYIGYKPCRRLAKIFGESLRSDLTLFLLTNLSCENMLSRATDVRGLIYLCEAIPNTDIRFLPNLHAKIYVSDEQAIVTSANLTQGGFVRNLEYGLCISDPMIVDRIRTDAQAFHTIGTSVDLAQLRLFESIVDELSDLQQKDEKAAVKSALRLKFEEKLREADEEVFRIRATSMSAHAGFAQTILFVLSTKGPCDTKRIYREIQSIHPDLCDDSVKLVIHGKEWSQAKWKHRVRHAQQFLSRQRKIVRVDELWQLS
;
A
#
# COMPACT_ATOMS: atom_id res chain seq x y z
N MET A 1 11.88 0.48 -26.12
CA MET A 1 11.39 -0.81 -26.69
C MET A 1 10.24 -1.32 -25.83
N VAL A 2 9.23 -1.93 -26.44
CA VAL A 2 8.12 -2.61 -25.73
C VAL A 2 8.08 -4.06 -26.20
N SER A 3 8.00 -5.02 -25.27
CA SER A 3 7.83 -6.44 -25.56
C SER A 3 6.69 -7.03 -24.74
N VAL A 4 6.08 -8.07 -25.29
CA VAL A 4 4.99 -8.79 -24.63
C VAL A 4 5.54 -9.76 -23.59
N ILE A 5 4.82 -9.88 -22.47
CA ILE A 5 5.00 -10.92 -21.46
C ILE A 5 3.77 -11.82 -21.46
N SER A 6 3.98 -13.13 -21.55
CA SER A 6 2.95 -14.15 -21.39
C SER A 6 3.36 -15.18 -20.34
N SER A 7 2.39 -15.75 -19.63
CA SER A 7 2.65 -16.86 -18.70
C SER A 7 3.27 -18.09 -19.39
N PRO A 8 4.17 -18.83 -18.72
CA PRO A 8 4.82 -18.49 -17.46
C PRO A 8 5.94 -17.46 -17.69
N TRP A 9 6.09 -16.51 -16.77
CA TRP A 9 7.02 -15.39 -16.95
C TRP A 9 8.07 -15.28 -15.83
N THR A 10 8.30 -16.38 -15.11
CA THR A 10 9.29 -16.44 -14.03
C THR A 10 10.69 -16.01 -14.50
N THR A 11 11.15 -16.51 -15.64
CA THR A 11 12.47 -16.15 -16.20
C THR A 11 12.55 -14.67 -16.56
N THR A 12 11.48 -14.09 -17.13
CA THR A 12 11.41 -12.66 -17.43
C THR A 12 11.49 -11.83 -16.15
N PHE A 13 10.77 -12.25 -15.10
CA PHE A 13 10.82 -11.59 -13.79
C PHE A 13 12.22 -11.68 -13.15
N GLU A 14 12.86 -12.85 -13.16
CA GLU A 14 14.22 -13.02 -12.64
C GLU A 14 15.23 -12.15 -13.39
N GLY A 15 15.15 -12.11 -14.73
CA GLY A 15 15.98 -11.24 -15.56
C GLY A 15 15.74 -9.75 -15.28
N PHE A 16 14.49 -9.35 -15.01
CA PHE A 16 14.16 -8.00 -14.56
C PHE A 16 14.84 -7.66 -13.23
N LEU A 17 14.77 -8.54 -12.23
CA LEU A 17 15.41 -8.32 -10.92
C LEU A 17 16.93 -8.23 -11.02
N GLN A 18 17.54 -9.08 -11.84
CA GLN A 18 19.00 -9.04 -12.07
C GLN A 18 19.46 -7.70 -12.65
N ARG A 19 18.60 -6.96 -13.35
CA ARG A 19 18.90 -5.63 -13.93
C ARG A 19 18.64 -4.46 -12.98
N CYS A 20 17.94 -4.63 -11.87
CA CYS A 20 17.84 -3.57 -10.86
C CYS A 20 19.25 -3.16 -10.38
N ARG A 21 19.49 -1.88 -10.14
CA ARG A 21 20.78 -1.36 -9.68
C ARG A 21 20.62 -0.55 -8.40
N ASN A 22 19.77 0.47 -8.45
CA ASN A 22 19.67 1.47 -7.38
C ASN A 22 18.35 1.34 -6.63
N SER A 23 17.23 1.25 -7.36
CA SER A 23 15.93 1.17 -6.74
C SER A 23 14.93 0.39 -7.58
N THR A 24 14.01 -0.28 -6.90
CA THR A 24 12.88 -0.94 -7.55
C THR A 24 11.58 -0.63 -6.83
N VAL A 25 10.51 -0.43 -7.60
CA VAL A 25 9.15 -0.20 -7.09
C VAL A 25 8.30 -1.39 -7.49
N ILE A 26 7.68 -2.04 -6.52
CA ILE A 26 6.77 -3.17 -6.72
C ILE A 26 5.41 -2.79 -6.17
N CYS A 27 4.42 -2.67 -7.05
CA CYS A 27 3.01 -2.58 -6.67
C CYS A 27 2.36 -3.92 -6.98
N SER A 28 1.80 -4.59 -5.98
CA SER A 28 1.00 -5.80 -6.18
C SER A 28 0.05 -5.98 -5.00
N PRO A 29 -1.26 -6.15 -5.20
CA PRO A 29 -2.19 -6.32 -4.08
C PRO A 29 -1.97 -7.61 -3.30
N TYR A 30 -1.53 -8.66 -4.00
CA TYR A 30 -1.27 -9.99 -3.45
C TYR A 30 0.19 -10.33 -3.59
N ILE A 31 0.77 -10.86 -2.51
CA ILE A 31 2.19 -11.18 -2.43
C ILE A 31 2.35 -12.54 -1.76
N GLY A 32 3.01 -13.48 -2.44
CA GLY A 32 3.25 -14.82 -1.92
C GLY A 32 4.65 -15.00 -1.34
N TYR A 33 4.79 -15.90 -0.37
CA TYR A 33 6.07 -16.26 0.25
C TYR A 33 7.18 -16.66 -0.75
N LYS A 34 6.86 -17.52 -1.73
CA LYS A 34 7.85 -18.03 -2.69
C LYS A 34 8.45 -16.91 -3.58
N PRO A 35 7.66 -16.00 -4.18
CA PRO A 35 8.18 -14.79 -4.82
C PRO A 35 9.06 -13.92 -3.91
N CYS A 36 8.66 -13.68 -2.65
CA CYS A 36 9.47 -12.93 -1.70
C CYS A 36 10.84 -13.57 -1.48
N ARG A 37 10.87 -14.90 -1.28
CA ARG A 37 12.13 -15.64 -1.16
C ARG A 37 13.02 -15.50 -2.40
N ARG A 38 12.42 -15.51 -3.59
CA ARG A 38 13.16 -15.37 -4.86
C ARG A 38 13.76 -13.96 -5.01
N LEU A 39 13.00 -12.92 -4.66
CA LEU A 39 13.48 -11.54 -4.57
C LEU A 39 14.67 -11.40 -3.62
N ALA A 40 14.50 -11.85 -2.37
CA ALA A 40 15.54 -11.83 -1.36
C ALA A 40 16.79 -12.61 -1.78
N LYS A 41 16.64 -13.77 -2.42
CA LYS A 41 17.77 -14.53 -2.96
C LYS A 41 18.55 -13.72 -4.01
N ILE A 42 17.87 -13.21 -5.04
CA ILE A 42 18.53 -12.51 -6.16
C ILE A 42 19.22 -11.22 -5.69
N PHE A 43 18.56 -10.46 -4.81
CA PHE A 43 19.14 -9.22 -4.28
C PHE A 43 20.22 -9.48 -3.23
N GLY A 44 20.05 -10.49 -2.37
CA GLY A 44 21.04 -10.88 -1.36
C GLY A 44 22.33 -11.46 -1.93
N GLU A 45 22.24 -12.28 -2.99
CA GLU A 45 23.42 -12.84 -3.68
C GLU A 45 24.27 -11.77 -4.38
N SER A 46 23.66 -10.63 -4.71
CA SER A 46 24.32 -9.57 -5.48
C SER A 46 25.11 -8.58 -4.60
N LEU A 47 25.19 -8.77 -3.27
CA LEU A 47 25.80 -7.82 -2.30
C LEU A 47 25.34 -6.37 -2.50
N ARG A 48 24.09 -6.16 -2.96
CA ARG A 48 23.54 -4.83 -3.23
C ARG A 48 23.01 -4.22 -1.94
N SER A 49 23.90 -3.91 -1.00
CA SER A 49 23.57 -3.22 0.26
C SER A 49 22.82 -1.90 0.05
N ASP A 50 22.98 -1.30 -1.13
CA ASP A 50 22.52 0.05 -1.44
C ASP A 50 21.18 0.04 -2.20
N LEU A 51 20.69 -1.14 -2.60
CA LEU A 51 19.43 -1.25 -3.33
C LEU A 51 18.25 -0.90 -2.42
N THR A 52 17.42 0.05 -2.86
CA THR A 52 16.17 0.38 -2.17
C THR A 52 14.98 -0.34 -2.80
N LEU A 53 14.20 -1.07 -2.00
CA LEU A 53 12.97 -1.75 -2.42
C LEU A 53 11.75 -0.99 -1.89
N PHE A 54 11.01 -0.33 -2.79
CA PHE A 54 9.70 0.24 -2.47
C PHE A 54 8.62 -0.78 -2.79
N LEU A 55 7.88 -1.25 -1.80
CA LEU A 55 6.87 -2.27 -1.97
C LEU A 55 5.51 -1.77 -1.49
N LEU A 56 4.54 -1.75 -2.40
CA LEU A 56 3.17 -1.34 -2.13
C LEU A 56 2.25 -2.55 -2.26
N THR A 57 1.51 -2.86 -1.20
CA THR A 57 0.63 -4.04 -1.14
C THR A 57 -0.66 -3.78 -0.34
N ASN A 58 -1.57 -4.74 -0.38
CA ASN A 58 -2.80 -4.72 0.40
C ASN A 58 -2.73 -5.74 1.56
N LEU A 59 -2.53 -5.21 2.77
CA LEU A 59 -2.50 -5.89 4.06
C LEU A 59 -3.85 -5.82 4.78
N SER A 60 -4.96 -5.94 4.03
CA SER A 60 -6.25 -6.13 4.68
C SER A 60 -6.26 -7.41 5.52
N CYS A 61 -7.01 -7.42 6.61
CA CYS A 61 -7.21 -8.60 7.45
C CYS A 61 -7.61 -9.83 6.61
N GLU A 62 -8.52 -9.65 5.64
CA GLU A 62 -8.94 -10.73 4.74
C GLU A 62 -7.80 -11.28 3.89
N ASN A 63 -6.96 -10.43 3.29
CA ASN A 63 -5.85 -10.88 2.45
C ASN A 63 -4.77 -11.60 3.27
N MET A 64 -4.53 -11.15 4.49
CA MET A 64 -3.54 -11.77 5.38
C MET A 64 -4.04 -13.13 5.91
N LEU A 65 -5.28 -13.20 6.40
CA LEU A 65 -5.86 -14.46 6.89
C LEU A 65 -6.01 -15.51 5.78
N SER A 66 -6.44 -15.10 4.58
CA SER A 66 -6.52 -16.01 3.42
C SER A 66 -5.16 -16.35 2.80
N ARG A 67 -4.07 -15.75 3.28
CA ARG A 67 -2.71 -15.84 2.73
C ARG A 67 -2.59 -15.44 1.26
N ALA A 68 -3.52 -14.62 0.75
CA ALA A 68 -3.34 -13.93 -0.53
C ALA A 68 -2.16 -12.96 -0.47
N THR A 69 -1.94 -12.35 0.71
CA THR A 69 -0.73 -11.59 1.05
C THR A 69 -0.05 -12.26 2.23
N ASP A 70 1.13 -12.82 2.01
CA ASP A 70 1.89 -13.60 2.97
C ASP A 70 2.85 -12.69 3.76
N VAL A 71 2.48 -12.40 5.00
CA VAL A 71 3.22 -11.50 5.90
C VAL A 71 4.61 -12.05 6.22
N ARG A 72 4.76 -13.37 6.37
CA ARG A 72 6.07 -14.02 6.57
C ARG A 72 7.02 -13.74 5.41
N GLY A 73 6.49 -13.74 4.19
CA GLY A 73 7.26 -13.37 3.00
C GLY A 73 7.77 -11.94 3.05
N LEU A 74 6.98 -11.00 3.57
CA LEU A 74 7.36 -9.60 3.73
C LEU A 74 8.42 -9.40 4.81
N ILE A 75 8.27 -10.07 5.96
CA ILE A 75 9.27 -10.09 7.03
C ILE A 75 10.62 -10.57 6.48
N TYR A 76 10.61 -11.69 5.74
CA TYR A 76 11.81 -12.22 5.11
C TYR A 76 12.48 -11.23 4.14
N LEU A 77 11.69 -10.44 3.39
CA LEU A 77 12.23 -9.41 2.50
C LEU A 77 12.91 -8.29 3.30
N CYS A 78 12.28 -7.78 4.36
CA CYS A 78 12.85 -6.73 5.20
C CYS A 78 14.15 -7.19 5.87
N GLU A 79 14.24 -8.45 6.29
CA GLU A 79 15.45 -9.02 6.89
C GLU A 79 16.57 -9.23 5.87
N ALA A 80 16.24 -9.60 4.63
CA ALA A 80 17.22 -9.84 3.58
C ALA A 80 17.69 -8.56 2.86
N ILE A 81 16.83 -7.53 2.82
CA ILE A 81 17.07 -6.27 2.09
C ILE A 81 16.81 -5.12 3.06
N PRO A 82 17.85 -4.59 3.74
CA PRO A 82 17.68 -3.60 4.80
C PRO A 82 16.93 -2.33 4.37
N ASN A 83 17.11 -1.88 3.13
CA ASN A 83 16.46 -0.68 2.57
C ASN A 83 15.10 -1.01 1.92
N THR A 84 14.25 -1.77 2.61
CA THR A 84 12.89 -2.08 2.15
C THR A 84 11.86 -1.15 2.80
N ASP A 85 11.14 -0.35 2.01
CA ASP A 85 10.01 0.48 2.44
C ASP A 85 8.68 -0.17 2.00
N ILE A 86 8.01 -0.82 2.96
CA ILE A 86 6.72 -1.47 2.75
C ILE A 86 5.59 -0.51 3.10
N ARG A 87 4.65 -0.36 2.17
CA ARG A 87 3.44 0.42 2.37
C ARG A 87 2.18 -0.34 2.07
N PHE A 88 1.18 -0.06 2.90
CA PHE A 88 -0.17 -0.55 2.80
C PHE A 88 -1.06 0.49 2.08
N LEU A 89 -1.73 0.08 1.01
CA LEU A 89 -2.75 0.90 0.36
C LEU A 89 -4.03 0.06 0.15
N PRO A 90 -5.14 0.40 0.82
CA PRO A 90 -6.43 -0.21 0.51
C PRO A 90 -6.80 0.02 -0.96
N ASN A 91 -7.55 -0.91 -1.55
CA ASN A 91 -7.99 -0.85 -2.95
C ASN A 91 -6.86 -0.79 -3.99
N LEU A 92 -5.61 -1.07 -3.62
CA LEU A 92 -4.57 -1.35 -4.61
C LEU A 92 -5.01 -2.50 -5.51
N HIS A 93 -4.91 -2.33 -6.82
CA HIS A 93 -5.12 -3.41 -7.79
C HIS A 93 -4.04 -3.46 -8.89
N ALA A 94 -3.22 -2.41 -8.98
CA ALA A 94 -2.10 -2.35 -9.92
C ALA A 94 -1.11 -3.48 -9.67
N LYS A 95 -0.62 -4.10 -10.75
CA LYS A 95 0.56 -4.99 -10.72
C LYS A 95 1.63 -4.42 -11.63
N ILE A 96 2.55 -3.71 -11.00
CA ILE A 96 3.58 -2.92 -11.68
C ILE A 96 4.90 -3.23 -11.00
N TYR A 97 5.92 -3.53 -11.79
CA TYR A 97 7.28 -3.76 -11.33
C TYR A 97 8.20 -2.84 -12.09
N VAL A 98 8.90 -1.94 -11.39
CA VAL A 98 9.75 -0.92 -12.02
C VAL A 98 11.17 -1.04 -11.49
N SER A 99 12.13 -1.17 -12.40
CA SER A 99 13.57 -1.09 -12.15
C SER A 99 14.13 0.16 -12.79
N ASP A 100 15.42 0.44 -12.61
CA ASP A 100 16.06 1.66 -13.14
C ASP A 100 15.92 1.78 -14.66
N GLU A 101 15.86 0.66 -15.38
CA GLU A 101 15.86 0.62 -16.85
C GLU A 101 14.58 0.04 -17.46
N GLN A 102 13.75 -0.67 -16.68
CA GLN A 102 12.59 -1.39 -17.20
C GLN A 102 11.34 -1.21 -16.32
N ALA A 103 10.18 -1.27 -16.95
CA ALA A 103 8.90 -1.34 -16.26
C ALA A 103 8.08 -2.52 -16.80
N ILE A 104 7.45 -3.26 -15.91
CA ILE A 104 6.53 -4.35 -16.22
C ILE A 104 5.14 -3.95 -15.73
N VAL A 105 4.18 -3.95 -16.64
CA VAL A 105 2.75 -3.77 -16.34
C VAL A 105 2.03 -5.04 -16.76
N THR A 106 1.36 -5.70 -15.83
CA THR A 106 0.84 -7.07 -16.04
C THR A 106 -0.44 -7.33 -15.26
N SER A 107 -1.17 -8.38 -15.64
CA SER A 107 -2.26 -8.95 -14.83
C SER A 107 -1.75 -9.82 -13.67
N ALA A 108 -0.48 -10.23 -13.69
CA ALA A 108 0.10 -11.13 -12.71
C ALA A 108 0.40 -10.44 -11.38
N ASN A 109 -0.16 -10.99 -10.29
CA ASN A 109 0.28 -10.65 -8.94
C ASN A 109 1.66 -11.25 -8.63
N LEU A 110 2.33 -10.70 -7.60
CA LEU A 110 3.59 -11.22 -7.05
C LEU A 110 3.35 -12.52 -6.24
N THR A 111 2.77 -13.53 -6.87
CA THR A 111 2.43 -14.82 -6.25
C THR A 111 3.00 -15.97 -7.10
N GLN A 112 3.16 -17.16 -6.49
CA GLN A 112 3.56 -18.34 -7.26
C GLN A 112 2.56 -18.67 -8.38
N GLY A 113 1.27 -18.39 -8.15
CA GLY A 113 0.23 -18.53 -9.17
C GLY A 113 0.46 -17.58 -10.34
N GLY A 114 0.65 -16.29 -10.05
CA GLY A 114 0.87 -15.25 -11.07
C GLY A 114 2.12 -15.46 -11.92
N PHE A 115 3.14 -16.16 -11.42
CA PHE A 115 4.37 -16.41 -12.18
C PHE A 115 4.36 -17.67 -13.04
N VAL A 116 3.61 -18.70 -12.63
CA VAL A 116 3.75 -20.06 -13.20
C VAL A 116 2.42 -20.68 -13.63
N ARG A 117 1.32 -20.44 -12.90
CA ARG A 117 0.08 -21.21 -13.07
C ARG A 117 -1.02 -20.45 -13.77
N ASN A 118 -1.20 -19.19 -13.44
CA ASN A 118 -2.26 -18.36 -14.01
C ASN A 118 -1.92 -18.04 -15.47
N LEU A 119 -2.96 -17.92 -16.29
CA LEU A 119 -2.84 -17.33 -17.63
C LEU A 119 -2.74 -15.82 -17.47
N GLU A 120 -1.54 -15.29 -17.66
CA GLU A 120 -1.22 -13.89 -17.41
C GLU A 120 -0.66 -13.25 -18.67
N TYR A 121 -0.92 -11.96 -18.83
CA TYR A 121 -0.46 -11.17 -19.97
C TYR A 121 -0.03 -9.78 -19.51
N GLY A 122 1.00 -9.24 -20.15
CA GLY A 122 1.53 -7.93 -19.81
C GLY A 122 2.54 -7.42 -20.81
N LEU A 123 3.15 -6.30 -20.46
CA LEU A 123 4.16 -5.61 -21.26
C LEU A 123 5.42 -5.39 -20.42
N CYS A 124 6.58 -5.66 -21.02
CA CYS A 124 7.88 -5.17 -20.57
C CYS A 124 8.25 -3.94 -21.39
N ILE A 125 8.59 -2.86 -20.73
CA ILE A 125 8.86 -1.57 -21.33
C ILE A 125 10.28 -1.18 -20.93
N SER A 126 11.08 -0.70 -21.89
CA SER A 126 12.45 -0.21 -21.66
C SER A 126 12.71 1.10 -22.39
N ASP A 127 11.64 1.81 -22.76
CA ASP A 127 11.74 3.20 -23.20
C ASP A 127 11.94 4.10 -21.97
N PRO A 128 13.04 4.87 -21.87
CA PRO A 128 13.36 5.62 -20.65
C PRO A 128 12.26 6.62 -20.23
N MET A 129 11.64 7.30 -21.19
CA MET A 129 10.57 8.27 -20.91
C MET A 129 9.33 7.59 -20.33
N ILE A 130 8.96 6.43 -20.89
CA ILE A 130 7.80 5.67 -20.40
C ILE A 130 8.12 5.01 -19.05
N VAL A 131 9.33 4.48 -18.87
CA VAL A 131 9.77 3.88 -17.60
C VAL A 131 9.75 4.91 -16.48
N ASP A 132 10.28 6.12 -16.73
CA ASP A 132 10.27 7.21 -15.76
C ASP A 132 8.85 7.66 -15.40
N ARG A 133 7.95 7.70 -16.39
CA ARG A 133 6.54 8.01 -16.14
C ARG A 133 5.87 6.94 -15.28
N ILE A 134 6.03 5.66 -15.61
CA ILE A 134 5.45 4.56 -14.82
C ILE A 134 6.04 4.53 -13.42
N ARG A 135 7.35 4.79 -13.28
CA ARG A 135 8.02 4.94 -11.98
C ARG A 135 7.37 6.04 -11.15
N THR A 136 7.21 7.22 -11.72
CA THR A 136 6.58 8.38 -11.07
C THR A 136 5.17 8.04 -10.60
N ASP A 137 4.35 7.42 -11.46
CA ASP A 137 2.98 7.03 -11.10
C ASP A 137 2.97 5.97 -9.98
N ALA A 138 3.84 4.96 -10.05
CA ALA A 138 3.96 3.92 -9.02
C ALA A 138 4.46 4.48 -7.68
N GLN A 139 5.42 5.41 -7.69
CA GLN A 139 5.89 6.11 -6.49
C GLN A 139 4.83 7.03 -5.90
N ALA A 140 3.97 7.62 -6.74
CA ALA A 140 2.83 8.40 -6.26
C ALA A 140 1.84 7.53 -5.49
N PHE A 141 1.54 6.31 -5.97
CA PHE A 141 0.73 5.34 -5.21
C PHE A 141 1.39 4.93 -3.90
N HIS A 142 2.72 4.71 -3.93
CA HIS A 142 3.46 4.36 -2.73
C HIS A 142 3.43 5.49 -1.70
N THR A 143 3.58 6.74 -2.14
CA THR A 143 3.59 7.94 -1.28
C THR A 143 2.32 8.09 -0.45
N ILE A 144 1.16 7.76 -1.01
CA ILE A 144 -0.13 7.81 -0.30
C ILE A 144 -0.42 6.56 0.55
N GLY A 145 0.35 5.49 0.37
CA GLY A 145 0.27 4.29 1.21
C GLY A 145 0.73 4.57 2.64
N THR A 146 0.20 3.79 3.59
CA THR A 146 0.66 3.86 4.98
C THR A 146 1.90 3.00 5.19
N SER A 147 2.96 3.58 5.74
CA SER A 147 4.18 2.85 6.13
C SER A 147 3.88 1.72 7.10
N VAL A 148 4.53 0.57 6.89
CA VAL A 148 4.49 -0.58 7.78
C VAL A 148 5.91 -1.04 8.07
N ASP A 149 6.31 -1.02 9.34
CA ASP A 149 7.64 -1.45 9.77
C ASP A 149 7.71 -2.95 10.12
N LEU A 150 8.91 -3.44 10.38
CA LEU A 150 9.16 -4.84 10.71
C LEU A 150 8.47 -5.30 12.00
N ALA A 151 8.35 -4.42 13.00
CA ALA A 151 7.67 -4.76 14.26
C ALA A 151 6.17 -4.96 14.02
N GLN A 152 5.57 -4.08 13.23
CA GLN A 152 4.16 -4.19 12.81
C GLN A 152 3.91 -5.44 11.98
N LEU A 153 4.81 -5.80 11.05
CA LEU A 153 4.68 -7.05 10.28
C LEU A 153 4.72 -8.28 11.17
N ARG A 154 5.63 -8.34 12.16
CA ARG A 154 5.71 -9.44 13.13
C ARG A 154 4.47 -9.55 14.00
N LEU A 155 3.89 -8.40 14.37
CA LEU A 155 2.61 -8.37 15.07
C LEU A 155 1.46 -8.89 14.18
N PHE A 156 1.41 -8.49 12.91
CA PHE A 156 0.41 -9.03 11.98
C PHE A 156 0.57 -10.54 11.82
N GLU A 157 1.79 -11.05 11.69
CA GLU A 157 2.05 -12.49 11.62
C GLU A 157 1.53 -13.23 12.85
N SER A 158 1.83 -12.75 14.06
CA SER A 158 1.40 -13.42 15.30
C SER A 158 -0.12 -13.46 15.45
N ILE A 159 -0.80 -12.36 15.11
CA ILE A 159 -2.27 -12.29 15.10
C ILE A 159 -2.84 -13.22 14.02
N VAL A 160 -2.28 -13.23 12.81
CA VAL A 160 -2.72 -14.11 11.72
C VAL A 160 -2.56 -15.57 12.12
N ASP A 161 -1.46 -15.96 12.72
CA ASP A 161 -1.22 -17.34 13.16
C ASP A 161 -2.24 -17.77 14.22
N GLU A 162 -2.47 -16.95 15.25
CA GLU A 162 -3.46 -17.25 16.28
C GLU A 162 -4.88 -17.38 15.72
N LEU A 163 -5.25 -16.55 14.74
CA LEU A 163 -6.58 -16.55 14.15
C LEU A 163 -6.75 -17.60 13.04
N SER A 164 -5.66 -18.04 12.40
CA SER A 164 -5.69 -19.09 11.38
C SER A 164 -6.17 -20.43 11.96
N ASP A 165 -5.83 -20.70 13.22
CA ASP A 165 -6.29 -21.89 13.96
C ASP A 165 -7.81 -21.89 14.18
N LEU A 166 -8.43 -20.70 14.21
CA LEU A 166 -9.88 -20.52 14.34
C LEU A 166 -10.59 -20.60 12.98
N GLN A 167 -9.90 -20.26 11.88
CA GLN A 167 -10.47 -20.29 10.52
C GLN A 167 -10.70 -21.69 9.96
N GLN A 168 -9.90 -22.69 10.36
CA GLN A 168 -9.99 -24.05 9.81
C GLN A 168 -11.32 -24.77 10.11
N LYS A 169 -12.25 -24.16 10.84
CA LYS A 169 -13.48 -24.81 11.31
C LYS A 169 -14.79 -24.37 10.63
N ASP A 170 -14.84 -23.28 9.84
CA ASP A 170 -16.06 -22.88 9.12
C ASP A 170 -15.82 -21.75 8.08
N GLU A 171 -16.25 -21.94 6.83
CA GLU A 171 -16.15 -20.94 5.73
C GLU A 171 -17.33 -19.93 5.67
N LYS A 172 -18.12 -19.81 6.74
CA LYS A 172 -19.32 -18.94 6.73
C LYS A 172 -18.97 -17.45 6.85
N ALA A 173 -19.72 -16.59 6.16
CA ALA A 173 -19.53 -15.13 6.19
C ALA A 173 -19.56 -14.52 7.61
N ALA A 174 -20.36 -15.09 8.52
CA ALA A 174 -20.40 -14.69 9.92
C ALA A 174 -19.06 -14.92 10.64
N VAL A 175 -18.35 -16.00 10.31
CA VAL A 175 -17.03 -16.33 10.87
C VAL A 175 -15.98 -15.33 10.36
N LYS A 176 -16.02 -14.97 9.07
CA LYS A 176 -15.14 -13.91 8.52
C LYS A 176 -15.32 -12.57 9.25
N SER A 177 -16.57 -12.15 9.50
CA SER A 177 -16.84 -10.90 10.22
C SER A 177 -16.34 -10.95 11.67
N ALA A 178 -16.55 -12.08 12.37
CA ALA A 178 -16.08 -12.26 13.75
C ALA A 178 -14.54 -12.27 13.82
N LEU A 179 -13.87 -12.93 12.89
CA LEU A 179 -12.40 -12.96 12.81
C LEU A 179 -11.82 -11.59 12.53
N ARG A 180 -12.46 -10.80 11.67
CA ARG A 180 -12.07 -9.41 11.43
C ARG A 180 -12.16 -8.58 12.71
N LEU A 181 -13.29 -8.66 13.43
CA LEU A 181 -13.45 -7.94 14.70
C LEU A 181 -12.40 -8.36 15.71
N LYS A 182 -12.12 -9.67 15.82
CA LYS A 182 -11.08 -10.19 16.71
C LYS A 182 -9.66 -9.78 16.30
N PHE A 183 -9.39 -9.69 14.99
CA PHE A 183 -8.13 -9.17 14.46
C PHE A 183 -7.95 -7.70 14.85
N GLU A 184 -8.97 -6.87 14.62
CA GLU A 184 -8.96 -5.44 14.96
C GLU A 184 -8.83 -5.23 16.48
N GLU A 185 -9.50 -6.06 17.29
CA GLU A 185 -9.38 -6.06 18.75
C GLU A 185 -7.96 -6.41 19.20
N LYS A 186 -7.38 -7.50 18.71
CA LYS A 186 -6.01 -7.90 19.04
C LYS A 186 -4.97 -6.89 18.59
N LEU A 187 -5.17 -6.29 17.42
CA LEU A 187 -4.31 -5.22 16.96
C LEU A 187 -4.40 -4.00 17.89
N ARG A 188 -5.58 -3.69 18.43
CA ARG A 188 -5.76 -2.62 19.40
C ARG A 188 -5.12 -2.94 20.75
N GLU A 189 -5.18 -4.20 21.21
CA GLU A 189 -4.59 -4.66 22.47
C GLU A 189 -3.07 -4.75 22.43
N ALA A 190 -2.53 -5.32 21.36
CA ALA A 190 -1.09 -5.48 21.19
C ALA A 190 -0.36 -4.16 20.92
N ASP A 191 -1.12 -3.12 20.58
CA ASP A 191 -0.58 -1.89 20.03
C ASP A 191 -1.30 -0.65 20.58
N GLU A 192 -1.36 -0.54 21.92
CA GLU A 192 -1.79 0.69 22.63
C GLU A 192 -1.02 1.95 22.17
N GLU A 193 0.19 1.77 21.61
CA GLU A 193 1.06 2.82 21.08
C GLU A 193 0.80 3.13 19.59
N VAL A 194 0.62 2.13 18.71
CA VAL A 194 0.42 2.37 17.25
C VAL A 194 -0.96 2.93 16.92
N PHE A 195 -2.02 2.58 17.68
CA PHE A 195 -3.30 3.27 17.51
C PHE A 195 -3.27 4.68 18.11
N ARG A 196 -2.43 4.96 19.11
CA ARG A 196 -2.12 6.35 19.51
C ARG A 196 -1.45 7.12 18.38
N ILE A 197 -0.66 6.47 17.52
CA ILE A 197 0.02 7.12 16.39
C ILE A 197 -0.90 7.26 15.16
N ARG A 198 -1.74 6.26 14.82
CA ARG A 198 -2.72 6.39 13.71
C ARG A 198 -3.95 7.22 14.09
N ALA A 199 -4.39 7.20 15.34
CA ALA A 199 -5.58 7.93 15.80
C ALA A 199 -5.30 9.23 16.57
N THR A 200 -4.06 9.54 16.94
CA THR A 200 -3.76 10.75 17.75
C THR A 200 -2.52 11.57 17.38
N SER A 201 -1.59 11.15 16.50
CA SER A 201 -0.43 11.99 16.17
C SER A 201 0.10 11.83 14.74
N MET A 202 0.04 12.91 13.95
CA MET A 202 0.85 13.21 12.75
C MET A 202 0.81 12.26 11.52
N SER A 203 0.63 10.95 11.66
CA SER A 203 0.67 9.97 10.55
C SER A 203 -0.58 10.00 9.65
N ALA A 204 -1.79 10.08 10.23
CA ALA A 204 -3.03 10.21 9.45
C ALA A 204 -3.17 11.60 8.82
N HIS A 205 -2.67 12.66 9.49
CA HIS A 205 -2.62 14.00 8.91
C HIS A 205 -1.63 14.09 7.74
N ALA A 206 -0.44 13.49 7.89
CA ALA A 206 0.51 13.36 6.80
C ALA A 206 -0.07 12.51 5.65
N GLY A 207 -0.74 11.40 5.96
CA GLY A 207 -1.47 10.58 5.00
C GLY A 207 -2.49 11.39 4.22
N PHE A 208 -3.46 12.02 4.88
CA PHE A 208 -4.45 12.87 4.21
C PHE A 208 -3.82 14.02 3.42
N ALA A 209 -2.74 14.64 3.91
CA ALA A 209 -2.04 15.69 3.18
C ALA A 209 -1.45 15.16 1.86
N GLN A 210 -0.76 14.00 1.89
CA GLN A 210 -0.24 13.37 0.69
C GLN A 210 -1.36 12.95 -0.26
N THR A 211 -2.46 12.39 0.25
CA THR A 211 -3.61 12.00 -0.57
C THR A 211 -4.27 13.22 -1.22
N ILE A 212 -4.36 14.37 -0.53
CA ILE A 212 -4.88 15.61 -1.14
C ILE A 212 -4.00 16.04 -2.31
N LEU A 213 -2.67 16.06 -2.14
CA LEU A 213 -1.75 16.42 -3.22
C LEU A 213 -1.87 15.46 -4.41
N PHE A 214 -1.97 14.17 -4.14
CA PHE A 214 -2.21 13.13 -5.16
C PHE A 214 -3.53 13.32 -5.89
N VAL A 215 -4.62 13.61 -5.18
CA VAL A 215 -5.93 13.85 -5.78
C VAL A 215 -5.88 15.08 -6.69
N LEU A 216 -5.29 16.19 -6.22
CA LEU A 216 -5.19 17.41 -7.02
C LEU A 216 -4.28 17.25 -8.24
N SER A 217 -3.18 16.49 -8.14
CA SER A 217 -2.28 16.24 -9.26
C SER A 217 -2.90 15.34 -10.33
N THR A 218 -3.74 14.39 -9.94
CA THR A 218 -4.32 13.39 -10.85
C THR A 218 -5.72 13.74 -11.36
N LYS A 219 -6.49 14.49 -10.58
CA LYS A 219 -7.90 14.84 -10.90
C LYS A 219 -8.09 16.32 -11.24
N GLY A 220 -7.05 17.14 -11.06
CA GLY A 220 -7.11 18.59 -11.23
C GLY A 220 -7.82 19.31 -10.08
N PRO A 221 -8.12 20.62 -10.26
CA PRO A 221 -8.80 21.43 -9.26
C PRO A 221 -10.14 20.83 -8.82
N CYS A 222 -10.41 20.79 -7.51
CA CYS A 222 -11.68 20.29 -7.00
C CYS A 222 -12.10 20.87 -5.64
N ASP A 223 -13.41 20.83 -5.39
CA ASP A 223 -13.97 21.26 -4.11
C ASP A 223 -13.69 20.23 -2.98
N THR A 224 -13.89 20.67 -1.74
CA THR A 224 -13.67 19.83 -0.56
C THR A 224 -14.57 18.58 -0.53
N LYS A 225 -15.78 18.61 -1.11
CA LYS A 225 -16.69 17.44 -1.14
C LYS A 225 -16.18 16.37 -2.08
N ARG A 226 -15.60 16.75 -3.22
CA ARG A 226 -14.92 15.82 -4.14
C ARG A 226 -13.68 15.25 -3.47
N ILE A 227 -12.86 16.07 -2.80
CA ILE A 227 -11.71 15.58 -2.02
C ILE A 227 -12.13 14.52 -1.00
N TYR A 228 -13.23 14.73 -0.26
CA TYR A 228 -13.75 13.71 0.66
C TYR A 228 -14.08 12.39 -0.03
N ARG A 229 -14.76 12.42 -1.18
CA ARG A 229 -15.12 11.21 -1.93
C ARG A 229 -13.90 10.46 -2.44
N GLU A 230 -12.92 11.17 -2.99
CA GLU A 230 -11.68 10.57 -3.49
C GLU A 230 -10.86 9.97 -2.34
N ILE A 231 -10.70 10.70 -1.23
CA ILE A 231 -10.01 10.19 -0.04
C ILE A 231 -10.72 8.93 0.52
N GLN A 232 -12.04 8.93 0.60
CA GLN A 232 -12.80 7.77 1.08
C GLN A 232 -12.67 6.57 0.12
N SER A 233 -12.57 6.81 -1.18
CA SER A 233 -12.34 5.75 -2.17
C SER A 233 -10.93 5.14 -2.06
N ILE A 234 -9.92 5.96 -1.72
CA ILE A 234 -8.52 5.53 -1.60
C ILE A 234 -8.25 4.90 -0.23
N HIS A 235 -8.80 5.50 0.84
CA HIS A 235 -8.59 5.13 2.24
C HIS A 235 -9.91 4.88 2.97
N PRO A 236 -10.71 3.86 2.56
CA PRO A 236 -11.95 3.53 3.24
C PRO A 236 -11.74 3.16 4.71
N ASP A 237 -10.57 2.60 5.06
CA ASP A 237 -10.16 2.25 6.42
C ASP A 237 -9.97 3.48 7.33
N LEU A 238 -9.68 4.65 6.77
CA LEU A 238 -9.52 5.91 7.52
C LEU A 238 -10.79 6.76 7.58
N CYS A 239 -11.85 6.36 6.86
CA CYS A 239 -13.03 7.18 6.59
C CYS A 239 -14.31 6.63 7.22
N ASP A 240 -14.27 6.38 8.53
CA ASP A 240 -15.43 5.91 9.31
C ASP A 240 -16.39 7.06 9.66
N ASP A 241 -17.58 7.07 9.04
CA ASP A 241 -18.62 8.07 9.28
C ASP A 241 -19.41 7.87 10.60
N SER A 242 -19.26 6.70 11.24
CA SER A 242 -19.84 6.41 12.56
C SER A 242 -19.07 7.11 13.68
N VAL A 243 -17.76 7.30 13.51
CA VAL A 243 -16.91 7.98 14.49
C VAL A 243 -17.10 9.50 14.40
N LYS A 244 -17.85 10.04 15.37
CA LYS A 244 -18.11 11.48 15.47
C LYS A 244 -16.92 12.24 16.04
N LEU A 245 -16.83 13.50 15.64
CA LEU A 245 -15.85 14.43 16.17
C LEU A 245 -16.28 14.88 17.58
N VAL A 246 -15.40 14.74 18.57
CA VAL A 246 -15.62 15.23 19.94
C VAL A 246 -14.60 16.32 20.24
N ILE A 247 -15.07 17.52 20.61
CA ILE A 247 -14.23 18.66 20.99
C ILE A 247 -14.76 19.22 22.30
N HIS A 248 -13.89 19.34 23.31
CA HIS A 248 -14.25 19.79 24.67
C HIS A 248 -15.45 19.02 25.26
N GLY A 249 -15.48 17.70 25.05
CA GLY A 249 -16.57 16.83 25.54
C GLY A 249 -17.89 16.92 24.75
N LYS A 250 -17.98 17.80 23.74
CA LYS A 250 -19.16 17.92 22.88
C LYS A 250 -18.99 17.13 21.59
N GLU A 251 -19.97 16.28 21.30
CA GLU A 251 -20.06 15.54 20.04
C GLU A 251 -20.61 16.42 18.91
N TRP A 252 -19.99 16.35 17.74
CA TRP A 252 -20.37 17.07 16.54
C TRP A 252 -20.98 16.12 15.51
N SER A 253 -21.94 16.63 14.71
CA SER A 253 -22.60 15.85 13.65
C SER A 253 -21.66 15.37 12.55
N GLN A 254 -20.52 16.05 12.38
CA GLN A 254 -19.53 15.71 11.36
C GLN A 254 -18.61 14.57 11.82
N ALA A 255 -18.31 13.67 10.88
CA ALA A 255 -17.35 12.60 11.11
C ALA A 255 -15.94 13.14 11.40
N LYS A 256 -15.22 12.48 12.32
CA LYS A 256 -13.88 12.88 12.78
C LYS A 256 -12.88 12.98 11.64
N TRP A 257 -12.94 12.09 10.66
CA TRP A 257 -12.01 12.06 9.53
C TRP A 257 -12.17 13.27 8.59
N LYS A 258 -13.39 13.74 8.31
CA LYS A 258 -13.66 14.94 7.48
C LYS A 258 -13.03 16.19 8.10
N HIS A 259 -13.05 16.28 9.43
CA HIS A 259 -12.33 17.33 10.15
C HIS A 259 -10.81 17.23 9.96
N ARG A 260 -10.23 16.04 10.07
CA ARG A 260 -8.79 15.83 9.83
C ARG A 260 -8.36 16.20 8.40
N VAL A 261 -9.19 15.91 7.40
CA VAL A 261 -8.95 16.31 6.00
C VAL A 261 -8.89 17.83 5.87
N ARG A 262 -9.82 18.57 6.48
CA ARG A 262 -9.76 20.05 6.47
C ARG A 262 -8.52 20.60 7.16
N HIS A 263 -8.10 19.99 8.27
CA HIS A 263 -6.84 20.34 8.92
C HIS A 263 -5.64 20.11 7.99
N ALA A 264 -5.62 19.01 7.24
CA ALA A 264 -4.60 18.75 6.23
C ALA A 264 -4.62 19.77 5.08
N GLN A 265 -5.81 20.17 4.58
CA GLN A 265 -5.95 21.24 3.59
C GLN A 265 -5.38 22.57 4.11
N GLN A 266 -5.74 22.96 5.35
CA GLN A 266 -5.21 24.17 5.98
C GLN A 266 -3.69 24.12 6.16
N PHE A 267 -3.16 22.98 6.58
CA PHE A 267 -1.73 22.75 6.70
C PHE A 267 -1.00 22.93 5.36
N LEU A 268 -1.48 22.28 4.29
CA LEU A 268 -0.91 22.40 2.95
C LEU A 268 -1.01 23.82 2.39
N SER A 269 -2.12 24.51 2.66
CA SER A 269 -2.32 25.90 2.23
C SER A 269 -1.34 26.85 2.92
N ARG A 270 -1.09 26.67 4.24
CA ARG A 270 -0.05 27.42 4.97
C ARG A 270 1.35 27.15 4.42
N GLN A 271 1.60 25.94 3.94
CA GLN A 271 2.85 25.57 3.25
C GLN A 271 2.91 26.03 1.78
N ARG A 272 1.89 26.72 1.26
CA ARG A 272 1.79 27.15 -0.14
C ARG A 272 1.92 25.99 -1.14
N LYS A 273 1.47 24.80 -0.76
CA LYS A 273 1.41 23.63 -1.66
C LYS A 273 0.08 23.54 -2.41
N ILE A 274 -0.96 24.11 -1.82
CA ILE A 274 -2.28 24.22 -2.43
C ILE A 274 -2.85 25.62 -2.20
N VAL A 275 -3.65 26.08 -3.15
CA VAL A 275 -4.38 27.35 -3.08
C VAL A 275 -5.85 27.09 -3.33
N ARG A 276 -6.71 27.97 -2.81
CA ARG A 276 -8.15 27.96 -3.09
C ARG A 276 -8.49 29.12 -4.02
N VAL A 277 -9.01 28.80 -5.20
CA VAL A 277 -9.44 29.75 -6.24
C VAL A 277 -10.84 29.35 -6.68
N ASP A 278 -11.78 30.30 -6.71
CA ASP A 278 -13.19 30.06 -7.08
C ASP A 278 -13.81 28.86 -6.37
N GLU A 279 -13.63 28.79 -5.04
CA GLU A 279 -14.08 27.69 -4.18
C GLU A 279 -13.39 26.33 -4.40
N LEU A 280 -12.53 26.18 -5.41
CA LEU A 280 -11.80 24.96 -5.73
C LEU A 280 -10.40 24.98 -5.11
N TRP A 281 -9.97 23.83 -4.60
CA TRP A 281 -8.56 23.61 -4.26
C TRP A 281 -7.79 23.20 -5.51
N GLN A 282 -6.59 23.72 -5.67
CA GLN A 282 -5.65 23.32 -6.71
C GLN A 282 -4.21 23.36 -6.17
N LEU A 283 -3.30 22.68 -6.86
CA LEU A 283 -1.86 22.81 -6.57
C LEU A 283 -1.43 24.27 -6.79
N SER A 284 -0.57 24.77 -5.91
CA SER A 284 0.02 26.11 -6.01
C SER A 284 1.10 26.20 -7.07
#